data_AF-A0A5C7VPW4-F1
#
_entry.id   AF-A0A5C7VPW4-F1
#
_cell.length_a   1.000
_cell.length_b   1.000
_cell.length_c   1.000
_cell.angle_alpha   90.00
_cell.angle_beta   90.00
_cell.angle_gamma   90.00
#
_symmetry.space_group_name_H-M   'P 1'
#
loop_
_entity.id
_entity.type
_entity.pdbx_description
1 polymer ?
#
loop_
_entity_poly.entity_id
_entity_poly.type
_entity_poly.pdbx_seq_one_letter_code
_entity_poly.pdbx_strand_id
1 'polypeptide(L)'
;MSRAIASAFAIHSLSLLLAANAVASTQPGDKPLSEILVPVEAHGTVISADQGRNRWEVVVCERIGNCTEVYLDRATGQELRRERENDIERMPPRDARPLSAIALSLEQRGLGGITDVEFDNRQWDVDVRNAQGQRAELKVDPMTAEITRCRGRACP
;
A
#
# COMPACT_ATOMS: atom_id res chain seq x y z
N MET A 1 -29.16 4.67 -68.87
CA MET A 1 -29.26 3.31 -68.30
C MET A 1 -28.16 3.14 -67.25
N SER A 2 -28.37 2.24 -66.28
CA SER A 2 -27.41 1.73 -65.27
C SER A 2 -26.94 2.63 -64.12
N ARG A 3 -27.14 2.07 -62.91
CA ARG A 3 -26.55 2.39 -61.59
C ARG A 3 -25.02 2.21 -61.64
N ALA A 4 -24.20 2.74 -60.73
CA ALA A 4 -23.84 2.14 -59.42
C ALA A 4 -22.52 2.81 -58.94
N ILE A 5 -22.05 2.78 -57.68
CA ILE A 5 -22.57 2.43 -56.34
C ILE A 5 -21.69 3.19 -55.31
N ALA A 6 -22.16 3.43 -54.07
CA ALA A 6 -21.35 4.02 -52.99
C ALA A 6 -20.48 2.97 -52.26
N SER A 7 -19.34 3.38 -51.70
CA SER A 7 -18.62 2.58 -50.71
C SER A 7 -17.93 3.47 -49.66
N ALA A 8 -18.55 3.58 -48.49
CA ALA A 8 -17.97 4.24 -47.34
C ALA A 8 -17.25 3.22 -46.47
N PHE A 9 -15.93 3.38 -46.29
CA PHE A 9 -15.14 2.56 -45.37
C PHE A 9 -15.19 3.16 -43.95
N ALA A 10 -16.10 2.65 -43.13
CA ALA A 10 -16.18 3.01 -41.71
C ALA A 10 -15.15 2.22 -40.90
N ILE A 11 -13.96 2.80 -40.68
CA ILE A 11 -12.91 2.22 -39.83
C ILE A 11 -13.39 2.23 -38.37
N HIS A 12 -13.85 1.07 -37.89
CA HIS A 12 -14.17 0.88 -36.48
C HIS A 12 -12.90 0.54 -35.70
N SER A 13 -12.23 1.58 -35.18
CA SER A 13 -11.16 1.40 -34.22
C SER A 13 -11.72 0.85 -32.91
N LEU A 14 -11.57 -0.46 -32.70
CA LEU A 14 -11.99 -1.13 -31.47
C LEU A 14 -10.99 -0.81 -30.35
N SER A 15 -11.23 0.28 -29.63
CA SER A 15 -10.43 0.69 -28.47
C SER A 15 -10.55 -0.34 -27.35
N LEU A 16 -9.53 -1.20 -27.23
CA LEU A 16 -9.42 -2.17 -26.14
C LEU A 16 -9.08 -1.43 -24.84
N LEU A 17 -10.10 -1.11 -24.05
CA LEU A 17 -9.93 -0.55 -22.71
C LEU A 17 -9.35 -1.63 -21.78
N LEU A 18 -8.03 -1.66 -21.63
CA LEU A 18 -7.43 -2.29 -20.46
C LEU A 18 -7.84 -1.47 -19.24
N ALA A 19 -8.82 -1.96 -18.49
CA ALA A 19 -9.00 -1.54 -17.11
C ALA A 19 -7.75 -1.98 -16.34
N ALA A 20 -6.81 -1.06 -16.13
CA ALA A 20 -5.76 -1.27 -15.17
C ALA A 20 -6.44 -1.43 -13.80
N ASN A 21 -6.26 -2.59 -13.17
CA ASN A 21 -6.62 -2.79 -11.77
C ASN A 21 -5.70 -1.86 -10.97
N ALA A 22 -6.17 -0.65 -10.68
CA ALA A 22 -5.46 0.30 -9.86
C ALA A 22 -5.33 -0.31 -8.46
N VAL A 23 -4.10 -0.72 -8.12
CA VAL A 23 -3.72 -1.14 -6.77
C VAL A 23 -4.10 -0.02 -5.82
N ALA A 24 -4.80 -0.35 -4.74
CA ALA A 24 -5.51 0.65 -3.96
C ALA A 24 -4.55 1.64 -3.27
N SER A 25 -4.58 2.89 -3.74
CA SER A 25 -3.80 4.00 -3.20
C SER A 25 -4.73 5.09 -2.65
N THR A 26 -4.26 5.89 -1.70
CA THR A 26 -5.08 6.87 -0.98
C THR A 26 -5.40 8.12 -1.80
N GLN A 27 -4.54 8.52 -2.76
CA GLN A 27 -4.83 9.59 -3.72
C GLN A 27 -4.29 9.26 -5.13
N PRO A 28 -4.87 9.86 -6.19
CA PRO A 28 -4.38 9.67 -7.56
C PRO A 28 -2.94 10.18 -7.72
N GLY A 29 -2.05 9.33 -8.20
CA GLY A 29 -0.64 9.65 -8.43
C GLY A 29 0.32 9.21 -7.31
N ASP A 30 -0.20 8.83 -6.15
CA ASP A 30 0.60 8.18 -5.09
C ASP A 30 0.86 6.72 -5.45
N LYS A 31 2.09 6.23 -5.20
CA LYS A 31 2.43 4.82 -5.34
C LYS A 31 1.74 3.95 -4.28
N PRO A 32 1.48 2.67 -4.55
CA PRO A 32 1.12 1.70 -3.53
C PRO A 32 2.18 1.67 -2.41
N LEU A 33 1.75 1.47 -1.16
CA LEU A 33 2.66 1.32 -0.03
C LEU A 33 3.55 0.09 -0.24
N SER A 34 3.00 -0.99 -0.80
CA SER A 34 3.77 -2.20 -1.11
C SER A 34 5.01 -1.91 -1.97
N GLU A 35 4.89 -1.08 -3.01
CA GLU A 35 6.02 -0.68 -3.86
C GLU A 35 7.02 0.25 -3.15
N ILE A 36 6.54 1.11 -2.26
CA ILE A 36 7.37 2.05 -1.48
C ILE A 36 8.24 1.30 -0.47
N LEU A 37 7.74 0.20 0.11
CA LEU A 37 8.45 -0.53 1.16
C LEU A 37 9.56 -1.46 0.65
N VAL A 38 9.47 -2.02 -0.57
CA VAL A 38 10.49 -2.94 -1.14
C VAL A 38 11.94 -2.42 -1.01
N PRO A 39 12.29 -1.17 -1.37
CA PRO A 39 13.66 -0.68 -1.19
C PRO A 39 14.05 -0.47 0.28
N VAL A 40 13.09 -0.17 1.18
CA VAL A 40 13.35 0.04 2.60
C VAL A 40 13.71 -1.27 3.30
N GLU A 41 13.01 -2.35 2.96
CA GLU A 41 13.20 -3.70 3.52
C GLU A 41 14.57 -4.31 3.21
N ALA A 42 15.31 -3.77 2.22
CA ALA A 42 16.71 -4.12 1.99
C ALA A 42 17.64 -3.72 3.14
N HIS A 43 17.20 -2.82 4.03
CA HIS A 43 17.99 -2.28 5.15
C HIS A 43 17.59 -2.83 6.52
N GLY A 44 16.52 -3.63 6.61
CA GLY A 44 16.06 -4.21 7.87
C GLY A 44 14.59 -4.62 7.84
N THR A 45 14.06 -4.93 9.00
CA THR A 45 12.63 -5.21 9.17
C THR A 45 11.88 -3.90 9.29
N VAL A 46 10.98 -3.60 8.35
CA VAL A 46 10.00 -2.52 8.52
C VAL A 46 8.96 -2.96 9.55
N ILE A 47 8.61 -2.06 10.46
CA ILE A 47 7.72 -2.35 11.60
C ILE A 47 6.60 -1.33 11.82
N SER A 48 6.71 -0.14 11.20
CA SER A 48 5.61 0.81 11.07
C SER A 48 5.70 1.59 9.74
N ALA A 49 4.56 2.12 9.30
CA ALA A 49 4.44 3.02 8.16
C ALA A 49 3.22 3.95 8.31
N ASP A 50 3.41 5.18 8.78
CA ASP A 50 2.36 6.21 8.88
C ASP A 50 2.35 7.12 7.64
N GLN A 51 1.16 7.43 7.14
CA GLN A 51 0.96 8.29 5.99
C GLN A 51 0.68 9.76 6.37
N GLY A 52 1.76 10.53 6.47
CA GLY A 52 1.71 11.98 6.47
C GLY A 52 1.09 12.60 5.19
N ARG A 53 0.89 13.92 5.20
CA ARG A 53 0.20 14.63 4.09
C ARG A 53 0.85 14.45 2.71
N ASN A 54 2.18 14.41 2.65
CA ASN A 54 2.97 14.37 1.40
C ASN A 54 4.16 13.41 1.48
N ARG A 55 4.25 12.61 2.55
CA ARG A 55 5.32 11.65 2.79
C ARG A 55 4.78 10.44 3.57
N TRP A 56 5.43 9.30 3.44
CA TRP A 56 5.38 8.25 4.44
C TRP A 56 6.45 8.47 5.49
N GLU A 57 6.19 7.98 6.70
CA GLU A 57 7.11 7.92 7.84
C GLU A 57 7.23 6.43 8.17
N VAL A 58 8.37 5.81 7.86
CA VAL A 58 8.54 4.35 7.87
C VAL A 58 9.67 3.96 8.81
N VAL A 59 9.36 3.25 9.89
CA VAL A 59 10.40 2.76 10.81
C VAL A 59 10.92 1.41 10.34
N VAL A 60 12.23 1.36 10.12
CA VAL A 60 12.97 0.16 9.75
C VAL A 60 14.07 -0.14 10.77
N CYS A 61 14.14 -1.37 11.24
CA CYS A 61 15.10 -1.82 12.24
C CYS A 61 16.00 -2.92 11.71
N GLU A 62 17.32 -2.72 11.82
CA GLU A 62 18.31 -3.79 11.61
C GLU A 62 18.23 -4.85 12.71
N ARG A 63 17.89 -4.41 13.93
CA ARG A 63 17.72 -5.20 15.16
C ARG A 63 16.99 -4.37 16.21
N ILE A 64 16.50 -5.02 17.26
CA ILE A 64 15.90 -4.35 18.43
C ILE A 64 16.84 -3.25 18.94
N GLY A 65 16.31 -2.04 19.12
CA GLY A 65 17.06 -0.86 19.56
C GLY A 65 18.09 -0.33 18.55
N ASN A 66 18.02 -0.72 17.28
CA ASN A 66 18.69 -0.01 16.17
C ASN A 66 17.69 0.19 15.03
N CYS A 67 16.94 1.27 15.13
CA CYS A 67 15.85 1.62 14.25
C CYS A 67 16.09 3.00 13.63
N THR A 68 15.59 3.20 12.42
CA THR A 68 15.65 4.45 11.68
C THR A 68 14.27 4.74 11.13
N GLU A 69 13.77 5.95 11.37
CA GLU A 69 12.59 6.47 10.71
C GLU A 69 13.01 7.07 9.36
N VAL A 70 12.49 6.51 8.28
CA VAL A 70 12.80 6.89 6.90
C VAL A 70 11.60 7.59 6.31
N TYR A 71 11.81 8.80 5.82
CA TYR A 71 10.74 9.63 5.26
C TYR A 71 10.76 9.56 3.74
N LEU A 72 9.67 9.12 3.13
CA LEU A 72 9.61 8.76 1.71
C LEU A 72 8.54 9.60 1.00
N ASP A 73 8.85 10.15 -0.16
CA ASP A 73 7.85 10.83 -0.99
C ASP A 73 6.74 9.87 -1.47
N ARG A 74 5.47 10.26 -1.33
CA ARG A 74 4.31 9.37 -1.60
C ARG A 74 4.11 9.03 -3.07
N ALA A 75 4.53 9.88 -4.00
CA ALA A 75 4.37 9.65 -5.44
C ALA A 75 5.52 8.84 -6.04
N THR A 76 6.74 9.00 -5.52
CA THR A 76 7.96 8.45 -6.12
C THR A 76 8.59 7.32 -5.29
N GLY A 77 8.39 7.31 -3.97
CA GLY A 77 9.13 6.47 -3.02
C GLY A 77 10.55 6.95 -2.76
N GLN A 78 10.91 8.18 -3.16
CA GLN A 78 12.25 8.72 -2.93
C GLN A 78 12.47 9.05 -1.44
N GLU A 79 13.60 8.64 -0.86
CA GLU A 79 14.01 9.07 0.49
C GLU A 79 14.24 10.58 0.52
N LEU A 80 13.48 11.26 1.38
CA LEU A 80 13.51 12.70 1.63
C LEU A 80 14.47 13.04 2.77
N ARG A 81 14.45 12.22 3.84
CA ARG A 81 15.34 12.29 5.00
C ARG A 81 15.28 10.97 5.79
N ARG A 82 16.22 10.77 6.71
CA ARG A 82 16.19 9.70 7.70
C ARG A 82 16.66 10.19 9.07
N GLU A 83 16.04 9.71 10.13
CA GLU A 83 16.35 10.06 11.52
C GLU A 83 16.42 8.79 12.38
N ARG A 84 17.11 8.86 13.52
CA ARG A 84 17.20 7.72 14.44
C ARG A 84 15.87 7.60 15.18
N GLU A 85 15.25 6.43 15.09
CA GLU A 85 14.15 6.08 15.98
C GLU A 85 14.72 5.62 17.32
N ASN A 86 14.16 6.15 18.42
CA ASN A 86 14.61 5.96 19.79
C ASN A 86 13.58 5.21 20.65
N ASP A 87 12.32 5.14 20.24
CA ASP A 87 11.29 4.38 20.93
C ASP A 87 11.49 2.88 20.73
N ILE A 88 11.09 2.10 21.75
CA ILE A 88 11.29 0.64 21.77
C ILE A 88 10.09 0.00 21.09
N GLU A 89 10.06 0.09 19.76
CA GLU A 89 9.06 -0.61 18.97
C GLU A 89 9.25 -2.14 19.02
N ARG A 90 8.15 -2.86 18.78
CA ARG A 90 8.11 -4.32 18.81
C ARG A 90 8.46 -4.84 17.42
N MET A 91 9.46 -5.72 17.32
CA MET A 91 9.74 -6.40 16.06
C MET A 91 8.74 -7.54 15.80
N PRO A 92 8.30 -7.75 14.55
CA PRO A 92 7.58 -8.95 14.17
C PRO A 92 8.45 -10.21 14.31
N PRO A 93 7.83 -11.39 14.43
CA PRO A 93 8.56 -12.65 14.48
C PRO A 93 9.37 -12.89 13.20
N ARG A 94 10.46 -13.67 13.29
CA ARG A 94 11.45 -13.83 12.20
C ARG A 94 10.89 -14.47 10.92
N ASP A 95 9.81 -15.22 11.06
CA ASP A 95 9.06 -15.91 10.01
C ASP A 95 7.84 -15.11 9.50
N ALA A 96 7.64 -13.88 9.99
CA ALA A 96 6.68 -12.95 9.43
C ALA A 96 7.01 -12.65 7.95
N ARG A 97 5.97 -12.38 7.17
CA ARG A 97 6.11 -11.81 5.84
C ARG A 97 6.68 -10.38 5.95
N PRO A 98 7.49 -9.94 4.97
CA PRO A 98 7.82 -8.53 4.81
C PRO A 98 6.54 -7.67 4.75
N LEU A 99 6.59 -6.46 5.29
CA LEU A 99 5.42 -5.57 5.34
C LEU A 99 4.96 -5.19 3.92
N SER A 100 5.86 -5.09 2.95
CA SER A 100 5.52 -4.91 1.53
C SER A 100 4.56 -6.00 1.00
N ALA A 101 4.76 -7.25 1.41
CA ALA A 101 3.92 -8.38 1.03
C ALA A 101 2.58 -8.42 1.78
N ILE A 102 2.55 -7.94 3.04
CA ILE A 102 1.29 -7.72 3.78
C ILE A 102 0.49 -6.60 3.11
N ALA A 103 1.11 -5.45 2.84
CA ALA A 103 0.50 -4.31 2.17
C ALA A 103 -0.08 -4.71 0.81
N LEU A 104 0.69 -5.43 -0.02
CA LEU A 104 0.23 -5.91 -1.33
C LEU A 104 -1.02 -6.82 -1.22
N SER A 105 -1.06 -7.72 -0.22
CA SER A 105 -2.23 -8.57 0.06
C SER A 105 -3.47 -7.76 0.43
N LEU A 106 -3.32 -6.61 1.08
CA LEU A 106 -4.42 -5.74 1.48
C LEU A 106 -4.87 -4.82 0.33
N GLU A 107 -3.93 -4.22 -0.40
CA GLU A 107 -4.21 -3.35 -1.55
C GLU A 107 -4.94 -4.13 -2.68
N GLN A 108 -4.58 -5.40 -2.89
CA GLN A 108 -5.26 -6.29 -3.84
C GLN A 108 -6.71 -6.63 -3.46
N ARG A 109 -7.11 -6.46 -2.19
CA ARG A 109 -8.51 -6.67 -1.75
C ARG A 109 -9.42 -5.48 -2.03
N GLY A 110 -8.86 -4.33 -2.43
CA GLY A 110 -9.65 -3.15 -2.79
C GLY A 110 -10.38 -2.46 -1.62
N LEU A 111 -9.93 -2.67 -0.38
CA LEU A 111 -10.57 -2.11 0.83
C LEU A 111 -10.42 -0.58 0.97
N GLY A 112 -9.56 0.02 0.15
CA GLY A 112 -9.14 1.42 0.23
C GLY A 112 -7.61 1.52 0.23
N GLY A 113 -7.10 2.75 0.21
CA GLY A 113 -5.68 2.97 0.42
C GLY A 113 -5.31 2.80 1.89
N ILE A 114 -4.15 2.18 2.15
CA ILE A 114 -3.56 2.12 3.49
C ILE A 114 -3.13 3.53 3.91
N THR A 115 -3.42 3.91 5.16
CA THR A 115 -2.99 5.19 5.74
C THR A 115 -2.06 5.02 6.93
N ASP A 116 -2.03 3.85 7.56
CA ASP A 116 -1.20 3.56 8.73
C ASP A 116 -1.01 2.04 8.86
N VAL A 117 0.17 1.61 9.31
CA VAL A 117 0.48 0.24 9.70
C VAL A 117 1.43 0.27 10.90
N GLU A 118 1.10 -0.45 11.97
CA GLU A 118 1.96 -0.64 13.14
C GLU A 118 2.00 -2.12 13.55
N PHE A 119 3.16 -2.64 13.94
CA PHE A 119 3.25 -3.97 14.56
C PHE A 119 3.06 -3.90 16.08
N ASP A 120 1.86 -4.22 16.56
CA ASP A 120 1.60 -4.34 18.00
C ASP A 120 0.86 -5.62 18.39
N ASN A 121 0.99 -6.04 19.64
CA ASN A 121 0.29 -7.19 20.26
C ASN A 121 0.42 -8.53 19.51
N ARG A 122 1.49 -8.68 18.71
CA ARG A 122 1.85 -9.82 17.85
C ARG A 122 1.06 -9.91 16.53
N GLN A 123 0.55 -8.80 16.04
CA GLN A 123 -0.23 -8.67 14.81
C GLN A 123 0.06 -7.33 14.15
N TRP A 124 -0.34 -7.16 12.89
CA TRP A 124 -0.36 -5.85 12.26
C TRP A 124 -1.69 -5.17 12.55
N ASP A 125 -1.61 -3.94 13.04
CA ASP A 125 -2.72 -3.01 13.14
C ASP A 125 -2.64 -2.12 11.88
N VAL A 126 -3.65 -2.17 11.02
CA VAL A 126 -3.63 -1.48 9.71
C VAL A 126 -4.87 -0.63 9.52
N ASP A 127 -4.68 0.65 9.26
CA ASP A 127 -5.78 1.58 9.01
C ASP A 127 -5.91 1.84 7.51
N VAL A 128 -7.11 1.62 6.96
CA VAL A 128 -7.42 1.83 5.53
C VAL A 128 -8.53 2.87 5.37
N ARG A 129 -8.51 3.57 4.22
CA ARG A 129 -9.53 4.55 3.85
C ARG A 129 -10.03 4.33 2.43
N ASN A 130 -11.34 4.13 2.28
CA ASN A 130 -11.97 3.94 0.96
C ASN A 130 -12.22 5.26 0.23
N ALA A 131 -12.67 5.17 -1.03
CA ALA A 131 -12.93 6.33 -1.89
C ALA A 131 -14.02 7.29 -1.35
N GLN A 132 -14.91 6.81 -0.47
CA GLN A 132 -15.92 7.61 0.22
C GLN A 132 -15.37 8.27 1.51
N GLY A 133 -14.08 8.11 1.79
CA GLY A 133 -13.42 8.64 2.99
C GLY A 133 -13.78 7.91 4.28
N GLN A 134 -14.40 6.73 4.19
CA GLN A 134 -14.69 5.90 5.35
C GLN A 134 -13.43 5.15 5.77
N ARG A 135 -13.19 5.05 7.10
CA ARG A 135 -12.07 4.29 7.67
C ARG A 135 -12.48 2.86 8.03
N ALA A 136 -11.51 1.96 8.00
CA ALA A 136 -11.53 0.71 8.76
C ALA A 136 -10.16 0.41 9.38
N GLU A 137 -10.19 -0.09 10.61
CA GLU A 137 -9.06 -0.64 11.35
C GLU A 137 -9.07 -2.16 11.14
N LEU A 138 -7.98 -2.71 10.62
CA LEU A 138 -7.77 -4.13 10.40
C LEU A 138 -6.81 -4.67 11.45
N LYS A 139 -7.04 -5.91 11.89
CA LYS A 139 -6.03 -6.73 12.55
C LYS A 139 -5.61 -7.81 11.56
N VAL A 140 -4.31 -7.93 11.29
CA VAL A 140 -3.78 -8.79 10.23
C VAL A 140 -2.70 -9.71 10.77
N ASP A 141 -2.78 -10.99 10.44
CA ASP A 141 -1.79 -11.99 10.85
C ASP A 141 -0.45 -11.79 10.10
N PRO A 142 0.69 -11.76 10.81
CA PRO A 142 1.99 -11.46 10.20
C PRO A 142 2.55 -12.61 9.34
N MET A 143 2.06 -13.83 9.48
CA MET A 143 2.52 -15.02 8.75
C MET A 143 1.68 -15.28 7.50
N THR A 144 0.37 -15.05 7.57
CA THR A 144 -0.58 -15.40 6.49
C THR A 144 -1.05 -14.20 5.67
N ALA A 145 -0.89 -12.97 6.19
CA ALA A 145 -1.53 -11.76 5.66
C ALA A 145 -3.07 -11.83 5.66
N GLU A 146 -3.67 -12.66 6.50
CA GLU A 146 -5.12 -12.74 6.68
C GLU A 146 -5.63 -11.68 7.65
N ILE A 147 -6.73 -11.02 7.27
CA ILE A 147 -7.45 -10.10 8.15
C ILE A 147 -8.19 -10.95 9.18
N THR A 148 -7.68 -11.01 10.41
CA THR A 148 -8.30 -11.73 11.53
C THR A 148 -9.46 -10.95 12.13
N ARG A 149 -9.50 -9.63 11.92
CA ARG A 149 -10.59 -8.75 12.36
C ARG A 149 -10.64 -7.47 11.52
N CYS A 150 -11.85 -6.95 11.31
CA CYS A 150 -12.08 -5.59 10.81
C CYS A 150 -13.00 -4.82 11.77
N ARG A 151 -12.78 -3.51 11.92
CA ARG A 151 -13.74 -2.56 12.52
C ARG A 151 -13.84 -1.32 11.64
N GLY A 152 -15.05 -0.78 11.46
CA GLY A 152 -15.26 0.51 10.79
C GLY A 152 -16.27 0.45 9.68
N ARG A 153 -16.30 1.50 8.83
CA ARG A 153 -17.27 1.64 7.74
C ARG A 153 -16.72 1.25 6.37
N ALA A 154 -15.41 1.03 6.26
CA ALA A 154 -14.76 0.46 5.08
C ALA A 154 -14.47 -1.05 5.22
N CYS A 155 -15.08 -1.73 6.19
CA CYS A 155 -15.03 -3.19 6.24
C CYS A 155 -15.82 -3.81 5.07
N PRO A 156 -15.38 -4.97 4.55
CA PRO A 156 -16.14 -5.75 3.57
C PRO A 156 -17.40 -6.39 4.19
#